data_AF-A0A353X3J3-F1
#
_entry.id   AF-A0A353X3J3-F1
#
_cell.length_a   1.000
_cell.length_b   1.000
_cell.length_c   1.000
_cell.angle_alpha   90.00
_cell.angle_beta   90.00
_cell.angle_gamma   90.00
#
_symmetry.space_group_name_H-M   'P 1'
#
loop_
_entity.id
_entity.type
_entity.pdbx_description
1 polymer ?
#
loop_
_entity_poly.entity_id
_entity_poly.type
_entity_poly.pdbx_seq_one_letter_code
_entity_poly.pdbx_strand_id
1 'polypeptide(L)'
;MAFNVNEFIKRIKEYTDSGFGADASNQPERLINQNGALNTGKTGLSFFEHFSIFHFLITINWTSFNFLVVLSYLLINLFFGGIYYFIGVQHLQILQTNSI
;
A
#
# COMPACT_ATOMS: atom_id res chain seq x y z
N MET A 1 21.08 45.66 -8.61
CA MET A 1 20.46 44.60 -7.77
C MET A 1 21.60 43.70 -7.30
N ALA A 2 22.08 43.88 -6.07
CA ALA A 2 23.23 43.14 -5.56
C ALA A 2 22.75 41.88 -4.82
N PHE A 3 23.29 40.72 -5.19
CA PHE A 3 23.02 39.44 -4.55
C PHE A 3 23.73 39.41 -3.18
N ASN A 4 22.96 39.35 -2.09
CA ASN A 4 23.52 39.31 -0.74
C ASN A 4 23.83 37.86 -0.33
N VAL A 5 25.12 37.54 -0.37
CA VAL A 5 25.65 36.20 -0.09
C VAL A 5 25.35 35.73 1.34
N ASN A 6 25.24 36.63 2.32
CA ASN A 6 24.98 36.26 3.71
C ASN A 6 23.54 35.73 3.92
N GLU A 7 22.56 36.30 3.20
CA GLU A 7 21.17 35.80 3.20
C GLU A 7 21.09 34.40 2.57
N PHE A 8 21.85 34.18 1.50
CA PHE A 8 21.89 32.89 0.81
C PHE A 8 22.53 31.79 1.68
N ILE A 9 23.66 32.10 2.34
CA ILE A 9 24.31 31.16 3.25
C ILE A 9 23.41 30.84 4.46
N LYS A 10 22.67 31.83 4.99
CA LYS A 10 21.72 31.61 6.09
C LYS A 10 20.61 30.63 5.68
N ARG A 11 20.03 30.80 4.48
CA ARG A 11 18.98 29.92 3.94
C ARG A 11 19.49 28.51 3.67
N ILE A 12 20.72 28.35 3.16
CA ILE A 12 21.34 27.03 3.00
C ILE A 12 21.55 26.38 4.36
N LYS A 13 22.02 27.13 5.36
CA LYS A 13 22.25 26.62 6.71
C LYS A 13 20.96 26.12 7.36
N GLU A 14 19.84 26.85 7.20
CA GLU A 14 18.50 26.42 7.62
C GLU A 14 18.02 25.16 6.88
N TYR A 15 18.34 25.02 5.59
CA TYR A 15 17.97 23.83 4.79
C TYR A 15 18.83 22.59 5.07
N THR A 16 20.01 22.75 5.68
CA THR A 16 20.93 21.65 6.03
C THR A 16 20.75 21.12 7.45
N ASP A 17 19.77 21.63 8.21
CA ASP A 17 19.46 21.02 9.49
C ASP A 17 18.53 19.83 9.27
N SER A 18 19.12 18.64 9.29
CA SER A 18 18.40 17.36 9.23
C SER A 18 17.48 17.11 10.44
N GLY A 19 17.24 18.13 11.27
CA GLY A 19 16.59 18.02 12.58
C GLY A 19 17.53 17.49 13.67
N PHE A 20 18.83 17.39 13.36
CA PHE A 20 19.89 16.97 14.27
C PHE A 20 20.74 18.20 14.65
N GLY A 21 20.08 19.22 15.20
CA GLY A 21 20.76 20.38 15.78
C GLY A 21 21.56 19.97 17.02
N ALA A 22 22.81 20.41 17.11
CA ALA A 22 23.73 20.13 18.21
C ALA A 22 23.42 20.90 19.51
N ASP A 23 22.23 21.50 19.63
CA ASP A 23 21.81 22.21 20.83
C ASP A 23 21.12 21.25 21.82
N ALA A 24 21.96 20.59 22.62
CA ALA A 24 21.58 19.74 23.76
C ALA A 24 21.05 20.54 24.97
N SER A 25 20.48 21.73 24.78
CA SER A 25 19.98 22.57 25.89
C SER A 25 18.58 22.17 26.38
N ASN A 26 17.84 21.41 25.57
CA ASN A 26 16.63 20.70 25.99
C ASN A 26 16.78 19.25 25.51
N GLN A 27 16.67 18.30 26.43
CA GLN A 27 17.01 16.89 26.25
C GLN A 27 16.65 16.33 24.86
N PRO A 28 17.57 15.66 24.15
CA PRO A 28 17.25 14.97 22.91
C PRO A 28 16.34 13.79 23.26
N GLU A 29 15.03 13.98 23.13
CA GLU A 29 14.09 12.89 23.15
C GLU A 29 14.52 11.90 22.05
N ARG A 30 14.57 10.60 22.40
CA ARG A 30 15.16 9.59 21.53
C ARG A 30 14.39 9.54 20.20
N LEU A 31 15.06 9.92 19.11
CA LEU A 31 14.51 9.84 17.75
C LEU A 31 14.30 8.40 17.26
N ILE A 32 14.91 7.43 17.95
CA ILE A 32 14.82 6.00 17.65
C ILE A 32 14.37 5.26 18.92
N ASN A 33 13.23 4.59 18.82
CA ASN A 33 12.69 3.73 19.85
C ASN A 33 13.61 2.52 20.11
N GLN A 34 13.49 1.85 21.26
CA GLN A 34 14.32 0.67 21.58
C GLN A 34 14.16 -0.49 20.58
N ASN A 35 13.04 -0.52 19.87
CA ASN A 35 12.74 -1.48 18.81
C ASN A 35 13.28 -1.05 17.42
N GLY A 36 14.06 0.04 17.34
CA GLY A 36 14.64 0.53 16.09
C GLY A 36 13.68 1.36 15.22
N ALA A 37 12.43 1.55 15.62
CA ALA A 37 11.49 2.40 14.89
C ALA A 37 11.78 3.90 15.13
N LEU A 38 11.70 4.70 14.08
CA LEU A 38 11.87 6.15 14.18
C LEU A 38 10.65 6.79 14.86
N ASN A 39 10.88 7.69 15.81
CA ASN A 39 9.86 8.49 16.48
C ASN A 39 9.51 9.76 15.68
N THR A 40 9.45 9.66 14.35
CA THR A 40 9.14 10.77 13.45
C THR A 40 7.88 10.46 12.64
N GLY A 41 6.80 11.18 12.94
CA GLY A 41 5.54 11.08 12.21
C GLY A 41 5.64 11.80 10.87
N LYS A 42 5.59 11.07 9.75
CA LYS A 42 5.45 11.67 8.42
C LYS A 42 4.00 12.14 8.23
N THR A 43 3.68 13.37 8.65
CA THR A 43 2.37 13.99 8.38
C THR A 43 2.40 14.67 7.01
N GLY A 44 1.66 14.14 6.03
CA GLY A 44 1.54 14.78 4.72
C GLY A 44 1.25 13.86 3.53
N LEU A 45 1.18 12.55 3.72
CA LEU A 45 0.93 11.60 2.64
C LEU A 45 -0.51 11.10 2.69
N SER A 46 -1.22 11.20 1.56
CA SER A 46 -2.61 10.75 1.45
C SER A 46 -2.71 9.25 1.71
N PHE A 47 -3.72 8.83 2.48
CA PHE A 47 -3.98 7.41 2.81
C PHE A 47 -4.13 6.52 1.55
N PHE A 48 -4.52 7.11 0.42
CA PHE A 48 -4.72 6.40 -0.85
C PHE A 48 -3.48 6.39 -1.77
N GLU A 49 -2.49 7.24 -1.55
CA GLU A 49 -1.25 7.26 -2.37
C GLU A 49 -0.28 6.12 -2.02
N HIS A 50 -0.43 5.50 -0.85
CA HIS A 50 0.46 4.43 -0.35
C HIS A 50 -0.17 3.04 -0.34
N PHE A 51 -1.39 2.87 -0.87
CA PHE A 51 -2.08 1.57 -0.85
C PHE A 51 -1.47 0.61 -1.89
N SER A 52 -0.24 0.18 -1.64
CA SER A 52 0.45 -0.86 -2.39
C SER A 52 -0.11 -2.21 -1.98
N ILE A 53 -1.06 -2.71 -2.76
CA ILE A 53 -1.61 -4.08 -2.64
C ILE A 53 -0.46 -5.09 -2.55
N PHE A 54 0.60 -4.92 -3.32
CA PHE A 54 1.79 -5.77 -3.22
C PHE A 54 2.38 -5.76 -1.80
N HIS A 55 2.59 -4.59 -1.21
CA HIS A 55 3.16 -4.48 0.14
C HIS A 55 2.24 -5.07 1.20
N PHE A 56 0.92 -4.91 1.03
CA PHE A 56 -0.07 -5.54 1.89
C PHE A 56 0.01 -7.07 1.79
N LEU A 57 0.05 -7.63 0.59
CA LEU A 57 0.08 -9.09 0.38
C LEU A 57 1.32 -9.76 0.98
N ILE A 58 2.47 -9.10 1.00
CA ILE A 58 3.70 -9.67 1.57
C ILE A 58 3.83 -9.46 3.09
N THR A 59 3.05 -8.55 3.68
CA THR A 59 3.12 -8.20 5.11
C THR A 59 2.11 -8.97 5.96
N ILE A 60 1.05 -9.50 5.35
CA ILE A 60 0.02 -10.28 6.06
C ILE A 60 0.55 -11.63 6.58
N ASN A 61 -0.08 -12.15 7.62
CA ASN A 61 0.23 -13.47 8.18
C ASN A 61 0.00 -14.59 7.13
N TRP A 62 0.79 -15.67 7.22
CA TRP A 62 0.74 -16.80 6.28
C TRP A 62 -0.65 -17.42 6.13
N THR A 63 -1.41 -17.60 7.22
CA THR A 63 -2.76 -18.15 7.16
C THR A 63 -3.72 -17.22 6.41
N SER A 64 -3.62 -15.91 6.66
CA SER A 64 -4.44 -14.90 5.97
C SER A 64 -4.11 -14.85 4.48
N PHE A 65 -2.82 -14.99 4.12
CA PHE A 65 -2.40 -15.07 2.72
C PHE A 65 -3.01 -16.30 2.01
N ASN A 66 -2.88 -17.49 2.61
CA ASN A 66 -3.46 -18.71 2.03
C ASN A 66 -4.98 -18.62 1.88
N PHE A 67 -5.67 -18.07 2.90
CA PHE A 67 -7.11 -17.85 2.82
C PHE A 67 -7.48 -16.87 1.69
N LEU A 68 -6.72 -15.79 1.52
CA LEU A 68 -6.92 -14.82 0.45
C LEU A 68 -6.78 -15.47 -0.94
N VAL A 69 -5.79 -16.36 -1.11
CA VAL A 69 -5.58 -17.11 -2.37
C VAL A 69 -6.74 -18.07 -2.65
N VAL A 70 -7.20 -18.83 -1.65
CA VAL A 70 -8.35 -19.73 -1.81
C VAL A 70 -9.61 -18.94 -2.12
N LEU A 71 -9.83 -17.84 -1.40
CA LEU A 71 -11.01 -16.99 -1.59
C LEU A 71 -11.02 -16.34 -2.98
N SER A 72 -9.88 -15.85 -3.46
CA SER A 72 -9.79 -15.26 -4.80
C SER A 72 -10.05 -16.29 -5.89
N TYR A 73 -9.52 -17.52 -5.73
CA TYR A 73 -9.83 -18.62 -6.63
C TYR A 73 -11.33 -18.94 -6.65
N LEU A 74 -11.96 -19.06 -5.48
CA LEU A 74 -13.40 -19.32 -5.38
C LEU A 74 -14.23 -18.21 -6.03
N LEU A 75 -13.91 -16.94 -5.78
CA LEU A 75 -14.63 -15.80 -6.35
C LEU A 75 -14.55 -15.78 -7.88
N ILE A 76 -13.37 -16.03 -8.44
CA ILE A 76 -13.19 -16.09 -9.89
C ILE A 76 -14.02 -17.23 -10.48
N ASN A 77 -13.94 -18.43 -9.89
CA ASN A 77 -14.71 -19.59 -10.36
C ASN A 77 -16.22 -19.38 -10.22
N LEU A 78 -16.67 -18.75 -9.13
CA LEU A 78 -18.07 -18.41 -8.93
C LEU A 78 -18.54 -17.35 -9.94
N PHE A 79 -17.70 -16.37 -10.24
CA PHE A 79 -17.99 -15.36 -11.24
C PHE A 79 -18.16 -15.98 -12.63
N PHE A 80 -17.20 -16.81 -13.07
CA PHE A 80 -17.32 -17.53 -14.33
C PHE A 80 -18.51 -18.49 -14.34
N GLY A 81 -18.69 -19.29 -13.28
CA GLY A 81 -19.84 -20.18 -13.14
C GLY A 81 -21.18 -19.45 -13.18
N GLY A 82 -21.25 -18.27 -12.55
CA GLY A 82 -22.41 -17.39 -12.60
C GLY A 82 -22.67 -16.88 -14.02
N ILE A 83 -21.63 -16.44 -14.73
CA ILE A 83 -21.75 -16.05 -16.14
C ILE A 83 -22.27 -17.22 -16.99
N TYR A 84 -21.72 -18.42 -16.85
CA TYR A 84 -22.21 -19.61 -17.56
C TYR A 84 -23.67 -19.93 -17.23
N TYR A 85 -24.06 -19.77 -15.96
CA TYR A 85 -25.44 -19.95 -15.54
C TYR A 85 -26.38 -18.90 -16.15
N PHE A 86 -25.96 -17.64 -16.19
CA PHE A 86 -26.73 -16.51 -16.76
C PHE A 86 -26.86 -16.56 -18.28
N ILE A 87 -25.81 -17.00 -19.01
CA ILE A 87 -25.85 -17.24 -20.46
C ILE A 87 -26.87 -18.35 -20.80
N GLY A 88 -27.23 -19.15 -19.81
CA GLY A 88 -28.35 -20.07 -19.88
C GLY A 88 -27.88 -21.49 -20.15
N VAL A 89 -28.33 -22.39 -19.27
CA VAL A 89 -28.34 -23.85 -19.47
C VAL A 89 -29.16 -24.24 -20.72
N GLN A 90 -29.81 -23.28 -21.39
CA GLN A 90 -30.54 -23.46 -22.64
C GLN A 90 -29.69 -24.01 -23.79
N HIS A 91 -28.36 -23.83 -23.79
CA HIS A 91 -27.47 -24.51 -24.75
C HIS A 91 -27.04 -25.93 -24.32
N LEU A 92 -27.33 -26.35 -23.09
CA LEU A 92 -27.10 -27.71 -22.61
C LEU A 92 -28.32 -28.62 -22.81
N GLN A 93 -29.43 -28.11 -23.36
CA GLN A 93 -30.48 -28.96 -23.92
C GLN A 93 -29.93 -29.65 -25.17
N ILE A 94 -29.35 -30.83 -24.93
CA ILE A 94 -29.10 -31.83 -25.95
C ILE A 94 -30.38 -31.97 -26.75
N LEU A 95 -30.29 -31.63 -28.04
CA LEU A 95 -31.30 -31.92 -29.04
C LEU A 95 -31.80 -33.34 -28.78
N GLN A 96 -33.09 -33.51 -28.44
CA GLN A 96 -33.77 -34.77 -28.68
C GLN A 96 -33.83 -34.97 -30.19
N THR A 97 -32.70 -35.31 -30.80
CA THR A 97 -32.65 -36.01 -32.09
C THR A 97 -33.12 -37.42 -31.79
N ASN A 98 -34.44 -37.58 -31.64
CA ASN A 98 -35.10 -38.79 -32.08
C ASN A 98 -35.57 -38.52 -33.51
N SER A 99 -34.62 -38.72 -34.42
CA SER A 99 -34.91 -39.12 -35.79
C SER A 99 -35.51 -40.52 -35.80
N ILE A 100 -36.57 -40.67 -36.60
CA ILE A 100 -37.31 -41.89 -36.99
C ILE A 100 -38.54 -42.19 -36.11
#